data_AF-A0A943KCL5-F1
#
_entry.id   AF-A0A943KCL5-F1
#
_cell.length_a   1.000
_cell.length_b   1.000
_cell.length_c   1.000
_cell.angle_alpha   90.00
_cell.angle_beta   90.00
_cell.angle_gamma   90.00
#
_symmetry.space_group_name_H-M   'P 1'
#
loop_
_entity.id
_entity.type
_entity.pdbx_description
1 polymer ?
#
loop_
_entity_poly.entity_id
_entity_poly.type
_entity_poly.pdbx_seq_one_letter_code
_entity_poly.pdbx_strand_id
1 'polypeptide(L)'
;MELKIKNLLSIGNILTVVTLILTIISVAMYGASVSMPGYFIGTGDSLVFLLSALVIVFLALIICMNFIKFKGVLGNVESIVKDVLIVVSSLFLMIVLMNFIGSRIEGFSYIFFANDAGKEEIQTAENMASAQAAINTIIVYAVTWLVSIISSFFSMEKKAVKEENVVKQN
;
A
#
# COMPACT_ATOMS: atom_id res chain seq x y z
N MET A 1 26.09 15.54 13.55
CA MET A 1 24.96 14.86 12.89
C MET A 1 25.57 13.83 11.94
N GLU A 2 25.61 12.55 12.32
CA GLU A 2 26.13 11.49 11.43
C GLU A 2 24.99 10.88 10.62
N LEU A 3 24.96 11.16 9.32
CA LEU A 3 24.03 10.52 8.38
C LEU A 3 24.53 9.10 8.08
N LYS A 4 24.13 8.12 8.90
CA LYS A 4 24.48 6.71 8.65
C LYS A 4 23.47 6.09 7.67
N ILE A 5 23.82 6.13 6.39
CA ILE A 5 23.15 5.45 5.26
C ILE A 5 22.90 3.95 5.56
N LYS A 6 23.69 3.32 6.44
CA LYS A 6 23.54 1.90 6.82
C LYS A 6 22.18 1.52 7.40
N ASN A 7 21.40 2.45 7.97
CA ASN A 7 20.05 2.16 8.49
C ASN A 7 18.97 2.19 7.40
N LEU A 8 19.22 2.79 6.23
CA LEU A 8 18.28 2.82 5.10
C LEU A 8 18.15 1.46 4.38
N LEU A 9 19.11 0.55 4.61
CA LEU A 9 19.18 -0.77 3.96
C LEU A 9 18.61 -1.91 4.81
N SER A 10 17.90 -1.62 5.90
CA SER A 10 17.17 -2.66 6.64
C SER A 10 16.00 -3.18 5.80
N ILE A 11 15.69 -4.47 5.93
CA ILE A 11 14.59 -5.10 5.17
C ILE A 11 13.26 -4.39 5.47
N GLY A 12 13.00 -4.03 6.73
CA GLY A 12 11.80 -3.28 7.12
C GLY A 12 11.70 -1.91 6.41
N ASN A 13 12.81 -1.17 6.29
CA ASN A 13 12.81 0.11 5.56
C ASN A 13 12.59 -0.07 4.07
N ILE A 14 13.23 -1.07 3.45
CA ILE A 14 13.05 -1.36 2.03
C ILE A 14 11.59 -1.71 1.76
N LEU A 15 10.98 -2.58 2.57
CA LEU A 15 9.58 -2.96 2.43
C LEU A 15 8.63 -1.77 2.66
N THR A 16 8.93 -0.88 3.60
CA THR A 16 8.16 0.35 3.84
C THR A 16 8.21 1.28 2.63
N VAL A 17 9.40 1.49 2.04
CA VAL A 17 9.57 2.31 0.84
C VAL A 17 8.87 1.68 -0.37
N VAL A 18 8.99 0.37 -0.56
CA VAL A 18 8.27 -0.36 -1.62
C VAL A 18 6.77 -0.21 -1.44
N THR A 19 6.25 -0.37 -0.21
CA THR A 19 4.83 -0.18 0.10
C THR A 19 4.37 1.24 -0.25
N LEU A 20 5.17 2.26 0.06
CA LEU A 20 4.87 3.66 -0.29
C LEU A 20 4.74 3.83 -1.80
N ILE A 21 5.73 3.35 -2.57
CA ILE A 21 5.73 3.45 -4.04
C ILE A 21 4.51 2.73 -4.63
N LEU A 22 4.25 1.50 -4.18
CA LEU A 22 3.10 0.72 -4.63
C LEU A 22 1.77 1.38 -4.27
N THR A 23 1.67 2.04 -3.11
CA THR A 23 0.47 2.79 -2.71
C THR A 23 0.25 3.98 -3.66
N ILE A 24 1.29 4.73 -3.99
CA ILE A 24 1.20 5.85 -4.95
C ILE A 24 0.75 5.35 -6.33
N ILE A 25 1.33 4.25 -6.81
CA ILE A 25 0.94 3.62 -8.08
C ILE A 25 -0.53 3.18 -8.02
N SER A 26 -0.96 2.54 -6.93
CA SER A 26 -2.33 2.08 -6.73
C SER A 26 -3.33 3.25 -6.77
N VAL A 27 -3.01 4.38 -6.12
CA VAL A 27 -3.85 5.59 -6.15
C VAL A 27 -3.93 6.19 -7.54
N ALA A 28 -2.80 6.28 -8.26
CA ALA A 28 -2.79 6.80 -9.62
C ALA A 28 -3.62 5.91 -10.58
N MET A 29 -3.46 4.59 -10.46
CA MET A 29 -4.25 3.62 -11.23
C MET A 29 -5.74 3.70 -10.88
N TYR A 30 -6.09 3.88 -9.60
CA TYR A 30 -7.46 4.09 -9.18
C TYR A 30 -8.06 5.35 -9.79
N GLY A 31 -7.36 6.48 -9.68
CA GLY A 31 -7.76 7.73 -10.32
C GLY A 31 -7.98 7.58 -11.83
N ALA A 32 -7.08 6.88 -12.52
CA ALA A 32 -7.24 6.57 -13.93
C ALA A 32 -8.46 5.67 -14.20
N SER A 33 -8.66 4.62 -13.40
CA SER A 33 -9.77 3.66 -13.56
C SER A 33 -11.15 4.31 -13.42
N VAL A 34 -11.28 5.37 -12.61
CA VAL A 34 -12.55 6.09 -12.41
C VAL A 34 -12.72 7.29 -13.33
N SER A 35 -11.69 7.62 -14.12
CA SER A 35 -11.72 8.75 -15.06
C SER A 35 -11.78 8.30 -16.52
N MET A 36 -11.47 7.03 -16.80
CA MET A 36 -11.53 6.48 -18.15
C MET A 36 -12.98 6.25 -18.62
N PRO A 37 -13.26 6.39 -19.92
CA PRO A 37 -14.56 6.03 -20.49
C PRO A 37 -14.97 4.59 -20.19
N GLY A 38 -16.27 4.39 -20.10
CA GLY A 38 -16.89 3.10 -19.78
C GLY A 38 -17.65 3.14 -18.45
N TYR A 39 -18.11 1.96 -18.04
CA TYR A 39 -19.09 1.77 -16.97
C TYR A 39 -18.74 2.44 -15.63
N PHE A 40 -17.46 2.54 -15.30
CA PHE A 40 -16.99 3.01 -14.00
C PHE A 40 -16.56 4.50 -13.96
N ILE A 41 -16.82 5.24 -15.04
CA ILE A 41 -16.48 6.66 -15.10
C ILE A 41 -17.25 7.46 -14.03
N GLY A 42 -16.54 8.32 -13.31
CA GLY A 42 -17.11 9.22 -12.30
C GLY A 42 -17.55 8.55 -11.00
N THR A 43 -17.37 7.23 -10.86
CA THR A 43 -17.81 6.50 -9.65
C THR A 43 -16.68 6.37 -8.62
N GLY A 44 -15.89 7.43 -8.43
CA GLY A 44 -14.82 7.48 -7.44
C GLY A 44 -15.38 7.47 -6.02
N ASP A 45 -14.82 6.61 -5.17
CA ASP A 45 -15.13 6.54 -3.75
C ASP A 45 -14.16 7.44 -2.98
N SER A 46 -14.70 8.44 -2.29
CA SER A 46 -13.92 9.40 -1.50
C SER A 46 -13.15 8.73 -0.36
N LEU A 47 -13.67 7.62 0.19
CA LEU A 47 -13.00 6.90 1.27
C LEU A 47 -11.72 6.20 0.77
N VAL A 48 -11.74 5.66 -0.44
CA VAL A 48 -10.56 5.07 -1.09
C VAL A 48 -9.45 6.10 -1.24
N PHE A 49 -9.77 7.31 -1.73
CA PHE A 49 -8.78 8.38 -1.83
C PHE A 49 -8.26 8.87 -0.48
N LEU A 50 -9.15 9.10 0.48
CA LEU A 50 -8.79 9.60 1.81
C LEU A 50 -7.85 8.65 2.54
N LEU A 51 -8.21 7.38 2.64
CA LEU A 51 -7.41 6.40 3.37
C LEU A 51 -6.08 6.12 2.68
N SER A 52 -6.04 6.05 1.35
CA SER A 52 -4.77 5.90 0.63
C SER A 52 -3.86 7.12 0.80
N ALA A 53 -4.41 8.34 0.86
CA ALA A 53 -3.63 9.54 1.16
C ALA A 53 -3.05 9.50 2.58
N LEU A 54 -3.82 9.05 3.57
CA LEU A 54 -3.33 8.88 4.94
C LEU A 54 -2.22 7.83 5.02
N VAL A 55 -2.35 6.70 4.30
CA VAL A 55 -1.30 5.69 4.21
C VAL A 55 -0.01 6.29 3.65
N ILE A 56 -0.08 7.06 2.57
CA ILE A 56 1.08 7.74 1.99
C ILE A 56 1.75 8.64 3.03
N VAL A 57 0.97 9.45 3.76
CA VAL A 57 1.49 10.33 4.81
C VAL A 57 2.16 9.53 5.93
N PHE A 58 1.52 8.46 6.42
CA PHE A 58 2.07 7.64 7.50
C PHE A 58 3.39 6.97 7.08
N LEU A 59 3.43 6.34 5.90
CA LEU A 59 4.65 5.72 5.39
C LEU A 59 5.77 6.75 5.16
N ALA A 60 5.44 7.95 4.66
CA ALA A 60 6.41 9.04 4.53
C ALA A 60 6.94 9.51 5.89
N LEU A 61 6.08 9.66 6.90
CA LEU A 61 6.47 10.01 8.27
C LEU A 61 7.41 8.97 8.86
N ILE A 62 7.09 7.67 8.70
CA ILE A 62 7.94 6.56 9.14
C ILE A 62 9.35 6.68 8.53
N ILE A 63 9.43 6.89 7.22
CA ILE A 63 10.70 7.05 6.50
C ILE A 63 11.47 8.28 7.00
N CYS A 64 10.79 9.41 7.18
CA CYS A 64 11.38 10.65 7.69
C CYS A 64 11.95 10.47 9.11
N MET A 65 11.21 9.78 9.99
CA MET A 65 11.65 9.50 11.36
C MET A 65 12.94 8.66 11.38
N ASN A 66 13.24 7.87 10.35
CA ASN A 66 14.50 7.10 10.29
C ASN A 66 15.76 7.96 10.11
N PHE A 67 15.62 9.24 9.71
CA PHE A 67 16.76 10.15 9.60
C PHE A 67 17.14 10.81 10.92
N ILE A 68 16.28 10.75 11.94
CA ILE A 68 16.48 11.34 13.25
C ILE A 68 16.69 10.21 14.26
N LYS A 69 17.65 10.35 15.19
CA LYS A 69 17.84 9.39 16.27
C LYS A 69 17.59 10.03 17.61
N PHE A 70 16.57 9.57 18.30
CA PHE A 70 16.35 9.92 19.70
C PHE A 70 16.96 8.84 20.61
N LYS A 71 17.59 9.25 21.72
CA LYS A 71 18.15 8.32 22.73
C LYS A 71 17.28 8.36 23.99
N GLY A 72 17.29 7.26 24.75
CA GLY A 72 16.53 7.14 25.99
C GLY A 72 15.03 6.95 25.74
N VAL A 73 14.19 7.46 26.65
CA VAL A 73 12.72 7.30 26.61
C VAL A 73 12.13 7.77 25.26
N LEU A 74 12.65 8.86 24.70
CA LEU A 74 12.16 9.42 23.45
C LEU A 74 12.40 8.49 22.25
N GLY A 75 13.48 7.70 22.26
CA GLY A 75 13.73 6.67 21.23
C GLY A 75 12.76 5.48 21.33
N ASN A 76 12.36 5.10 22.55
CA ASN A 76 11.36 4.05 22.75
C ASN A 76 9.99 4.48 22.23
N VAL A 77 9.59 5.72 22.50
CA VAL A 77 8.33 6.30 21.99
C VAL A 77 8.36 6.36 20.46
N GLU A 78 9.48 6.81 19.87
CA GLU A 78 9.67 6.85 18.41
C GLU A 78 9.47 5.47 17.76
N SER A 79 10.07 4.42 18.33
CA SER A 79 9.93 3.04 17.83
C SER A 79 8.47 2.57 17.89
N ILE A 80 7.79 2.80 19.01
CA ILE A 80 6.39 2.40 19.18
C ILE A 80 5.50 3.14 18.17
N VAL A 81 5.71 4.44 17.97
CA VAL A 81 4.94 5.23 17.01
C VAL A 81 5.13 4.68 15.59
N LYS A 82 6.35 4.33 15.20
CA LYS A 82 6.63 3.71 13.90
C LYS A 82 5.90 2.39 13.71
N ASP A 83 5.98 1.51 14.71
CA ASP A 83 5.32 0.19 14.66
C ASP A 83 3.80 0.34 14.54
N VAL A 84 3.21 1.26 15.31
CA VAL A 84 1.78 1.58 15.24
C VAL A 84 1.41 2.13 13.86
N LEU A 85 2.17 3.09 13.32
CA LEU A 85 1.89 3.68 12.01
C LEU A 85 1.96 2.65 10.89
N ILE A 86 2.90 1.71 10.94
CA ILE A 86 3.00 0.63 9.94
C ILE A 86 1.77 -0.28 10.00
N VAL A 87 1.37 -0.71 11.20
CA VAL A 87 0.19 -1.58 11.38
C VAL A 87 -1.09 -0.87 10.95
N VAL A 88 -1.27 0.39 11.33
CA VAL A 88 -2.43 1.20 10.93
C VAL A 88 -2.46 1.40 9.41
N SER A 89 -1.30 1.63 8.79
CA SER A 89 -1.19 1.76 7.32
C SER A 89 -1.66 0.47 6.62
N SER A 90 -1.25 -0.69 7.12
CA SER A 90 -1.68 -1.98 6.61
C SER A 90 -3.19 -2.19 6.75
N LEU A 91 -3.76 -1.83 7.91
CA LEU A 91 -5.20 -1.86 8.13
C LEU A 91 -5.96 -0.95 7.15
N PHE A 92 -5.47 0.27 6.92
CA PHE A 92 -6.12 1.20 6.00
C PHE A 92 -6.06 0.70 4.56
N LEU A 93 -4.94 0.12 4.11
CA LEU A 93 -4.85 -0.53 2.79
C LEU A 93 -5.86 -1.67 2.62
N MET A 94 -6.11 -2.45 3.68
CA MET A 94 -7.15 -3.48 3.68
C MET A 94 -8.54 -2.87 3.49
N ILE A 95 -8.87 -1.82 4.26
CA ILE A 95 -10.16 -1.14 4.18
C ILE A 95 -10.35 -0.52 2.79
N VAL A 96 -9.30 0.09 2.23
CA VAL A 96 -9.29 0.61 0.85
C VAL A 96 -9.63 -0.48 -0.14
N LEU A 97 -8.93 -1.62 -0.08
CA LEU A 97 -9.15 -2.74 -0.98
C LEU A 97 -10.59 -3.26 -0.91
N MET A 98 -11.12 -3.44 0.30
CA MET A 98 -12.48 -3.95 0.50
C MET A 98 -13.54 -2.97 0.00
N ASN A 99 -13.39 -1.67 0.26
CA ASN A 99 -14.32 -0.66 -0.25
C ASN A 99 -14.26 -0.57 -1.78
N PHE A 100 -13.06 -0.62 -2.36
CA PHE A 100 -12.92 -0.62 -3.82
C PHE A 100 -13.55 -1.86 -4.44
N ILE A 101 -13.32 -3.06 -3.91
CA ILE A 101 -14.00 -4.28 -4.42
C ILE A 101 -15.53 -4.13 -4.28
N GLY A 102 -15.99 -3.68 -3.10
CA GLY A 102 -17.41 -3.45 -2.83
C GLY A 102 -18.05 -2.48 -3.81
N SER A 103 -17.35 -1.41 -4.19
CA SER A 103 -17.83 -0.43 -5.15
C SER A 103 -17.85 -0.93 -6.60
N ARG A 104 -17.28 -2.10 -6.90
CA ARG A 104 -17.18 -2.65 -8.27
C ARG A 104 -17.93 -3.95 -8.48
N ILE A 105 -18.24 -4.68 -7.41
CA ILE A 105 -18.79 -6.03 -7.53
C ILE A 105 -20.11 -6.08 -8.30
N GLU A 106 -21.00 -5.11 -8.07
CA GLU A 106 -22.26 -5.00 -8.80
C GLU A 106 -22.02 -4.67 -10.28
N GLY A 107 -21.14 -3.72 -10.58
CA GLY A 107 -20.80 -3.38 -11.97
C GLY A 107 -20.14 -4.53 -12.71
N PHE A 108 -19.26 -5.30 -12.06
CA PHE A 108 -18.72 -6.53 -12.63
C PHE A 108 -19.80 -7.57 -12.91
N SER A 109 -20.80 -7.67 -12.04
CA SER A 109 -21.94 -8.56 -12.25
C SER A 109 -22.67 -8.21 -13.54
N TYR A 110 -22.98 -6.92 -13.73
CA TYR A 110 -23.64 -6.45 -14.96
C TYR A 110 -22.79 -6.65 -16.21
N ILE A 111 -21.49 -6.35 -16.16
CA ILE A 111 -20.63 -6.42 -17.35
C ILE A 111 -20.36 -7.88 -17.74
N PHE A 112 -19.94 -8.74 -16.81
CA PHE A 112 -19.47 -10.08 -17.14
C PHE A 112 -20.57 -11.13 -17.20
N PHE A 113 -21.71 -10.90 -16.53
CA PHE A 113 -22.83 -11.85 -16.47
C PHE A 113 -24.11 -11.30 -17.11
N ALA A 114 -23.97 -10.37 -18.07
CA ALA A 114 -25.08 -9.90 -18.89
C ALA A 114 -25.77 -11.07 -19.62
N ASN A 115 -27.11 -10.99 -19.73
CA ASN A 115 -27.88 -11.94 -20.53
C ASN A 115 -27.60 -11.76 -22.03
N ASP A 116 -27.88 -12.79 -22.84
CA ASP A 116 -27.60 -12.74 -24.28
C ASP A 116 -28.39 -11.65 -25.03
N ALA A 117 -29.53 -11.21 -24.49
CA ALA A 117 -30.37 -10.18 -25.10
C ALA A 117 -29.82 -8.75 -24.98
N GLY A 118 -28.94 -8.47 -24.01
CA GLY A 118 -28.34 -7.15 -23.76
C GLY A 118 -26.80 -7.16 -23.73
N LYS A 119 -26.20 -8.29 -24.09
CA LYS A 119 -24.75 -8.51 -23.96
C LYS A 119 -23.93 -7.55 -24.82
N GLU A 120 -24.34 -7.30 -26.06
CA GLU A 120 -23.61 -6.42 -26.97
C GLU A 120 -23.67 -4.94 -26.55
N GLU A 121 -24.77 -4.53 -25.93
CA GLU A 121 -24.95 -3.16 -25.43
C GLU A 121 -24.15 -2.91 -24.14
N ILE A 122 -23.97 -3.94 -23.30
CA ILE A 122 -23.27 -3.81 -22.03
C ILE A 122 -21.78 -4.12 -22.16
N GLN A 123 -21.40 -5.15 -22.93
CA GLN A 123 -20.00 -5.55 -23.16
C GLN A 123 -19.35 -4.77 -24.30
N THR A 124 -19.56 -3.45 -24.34
CA THR A 124 -18.84 -2.57 -25.26
C THR A 124 -17.34 -2.61 -24.97
N ALA A 125 -16.53 -2.27 -25.97
CA ALA A 125 -15.08 -2.21 -25.81
C ALA A 125 -14.67 -1.28 -24.64
N GLU A 126 -15.38 -0.16 -24.45
CA GLU A 126 -15.12 0.78 -23.37
C GLU A 126 -15.46 0.19 -21.99
N ASN A 127 -16.62 -0.46 -21.85
CA ASN A 127 -17.02 -1.08 -20.58
C ASN A 127 -16.11 -2.23 -20.18
N MET A 128 -15.70 -3.06 -21.15
CA MET A 128 -14.75 -4.14 -20.93
C MET A 128 -13.37 -3.61 -20.54
N ALA A 129 -12.88 -2.55 -21.20
CA ALA A 129 -11.62 -1.91 -20.86
C ALA A 129 -11.65 -1.28 -19.46
N SER A 130 -12.74 -0.59 -19.12
CA SER A 130 -12.98 -0.01 -17.80
C SER A 130 -13.01 -1.09 -16.70
N ALA A 131 -13.68 -2.22 -16.96
CA ALA A 131 -13.70 -3.35 -16.04
C ALA A 131 -12.31 -3.97 -15.84
N GLN A 132 -11.56 -4.16 -16.92
CA GLN A 132 -10.20 -4.69 -16.84
C GLN A 132 -9.26 -3.74 -16.07
N ALA A 133 -9.38 -2.43 -16.28
CA ALA A 133 -8.61 -1.44 -15.53
C ALA A 133 -8.94 -1.47 -14.03
N ALA A 134 -10.22 -1.61 -13.67
CA ALA A 134 -10.65 -1.77 -12.29
C ALA A 134 -10.05 -3.06 -11.67
N ILE A 135 -10.13 -4.20 -12.37
CA ILE A 135 -9.55 -5.48 -11.93
C ILE A 135 -8.04 -5.35 -11.70
N ASN A 136 -7.30 -4.79 -12.67
CA ASN A 136 -5.87 -4.60 -12.57
C ASN A 136 -5.51 -3.72 -11.35
N THR A 137 -6.27 -2.65 -11.13
CA THR A 137 -6.06 -1.77 -9.98
C THR A 137 -6.35 -2.48 -8.65
N ILE A 138 -7.40 -3.30 -8.58
CA ILE A 138 -7.71 -4.13 -7.39
C ILE A 138 -6.55 -5.07 -7.09
N ILE A 139 -5.98 -5.74 -8.10
CA ILE A 139 -4.83 -6.64 -7.93
C ILE A 139 -3.63 -5.88 -7.39
N VAL A 140 -3.33 -4.70 -7.93
CA VAL A 140 -2.19 -3.89 -7.44
C VAL A 140 -2.41 -3.43 -6.00
N TYR A 141 -3.62 -3.02 -5.60
CA TYR A 141 -3.93 -2.74 -4.20
C TYR A 141 -3.79 -3.97 -3.31
N ALA A 142 -4.23 -5.15 -3.77
CA ALA A 142 -4.09 -6.39 -3.02
C ALA A 142 -2.63 -6.76 -2.78
N VAL A 143 -1.78 -6.67 -3.81
CA VAL A 143 -0.33 -6.86 -3.67
C VAL A 143 0.29 -5.82 -2.73
N THR A 144 -0.09 -4.55 -2.87
CA THR A 144 0.37 -3.46 -2.00
C THR A 144 0.05 -3.73 -0.53
N TRP A 145 -1.19 -4.14 -0.25
CA TRP A 145 -1.64 -4.52 1.08
C TRP A 145 -0.85 -5.71 1.64
N LEU A 146 -0.63 -6.76 0.84
CA LEU A 146 0.17 -7.93 1.26
C LEU A 146 1.61 -7.53 1.60
N VAL A 147 2.25 -6.69 0.78
CA VAL A 147 3.60 -6.18 1.06
C VAL A 147 3.60 -5.34 2.35
N SER A 148 2.57 -4.54 2.59
CA SER A 148 2.41 -3.75 3.83
C SER A 148 2.27 -4.64 5.08
N ILE A 149 1.48 -5.72 5.00
CA ILE A 149 1.39 -6.71 6.08
C ILE A 149 2.76 -7.29 6.37
N ILE A 150 3.46 -7.76 5.32
CA ILE A 150 4.78 -8.36 5.47
C ILE A 150 5.74 -7.35 6.13
N SER A 151 5.73 -6.09 5.67
CA SER A 151 6.53 -5.01 6.24
C SER A 151 6.31 -4.81 7.74
N SER A 152 5.10 -5.06 8.24
CA SER A 152 4.74 -4.92 9.65
C SER A 152 5.43 -5.91 10.58
N PHE A 153 5.96 -7.02 10.04
CA PHE A 153 6.68 -8.04 10.81
C PHE A 153 8.20 -7.85 10.80
N PHE A 154 8.74 -6.95 9.97
CA PHE A 154 10.18 -6.73 9.89
C PHE A 154 10.60 -5.50 10.69
N SER A 155 11.60 -5.68 11.57
CA SER A 155 12.20 -4.56 12.28
C SER A 155 12.86 -3.58 11.31
N MET A 156 12.61 -2.29 11.53
CA MET A 156 13.25 -1.22 10.77
C MET A 156 14.70 -0.95 11.21
N GLU A 157 15.14 -1.53 12.31
CA GLU A 157 16.53 -1.46 12.76
C GLU A 157 17.35 -2.64 12.26
N LYS A 158 18.52 -2.35 11.70
CA LYS A 158 19.52 -3.40 11.44
C LYS A 158 20.06 -3.86 12.80
N LYS A 159 19.65 -5.05 13.27
CA LYS A 159 20.28 -5.68 14.43
C LYS A 159 21.79 -5.76 14.13
N ALA A 160 22.60 -5.09 14.94
CA ALA A 160 24.04 -5.26 14.89
C ALA A 160 24.31 -6.74 15.18
N VAL A 161 24.89 -7.45 14.22
CA VAL A 161 25.46 -8.77 14.48
C VAL A 161 26.50 -8.53 15.56
N LYS A 162 26.24 -9.02 16.77
CA LYS A 162 27.25 -9.03 17.81
C LYS A 162 28.39 -9.92 17.31
N GLU A 163 29.50 -9.29 16.92
CA GLU A 163 30.80 -9.95 16.78
C GLU A 163 31.26 -10.43 18.16
N GLU A 164 30.61 -11.44 18.73
CA GLU A 164 31.00 -12.00 20.04
C GLU A 164 31.64 -13.39 19.92
N ASN A 165 31.92 -13.88 18.70
CA ASN A 165 32.41 -15.25 18.47
C ASN A 165 33.73 -15.39 17.69
N VAL A 166 34.57 -14.35 17.54
CA VAL A 166 35.86 -14.48 16.81
C VAL A 166 37.10 -14.39 17.71
N VAL A 167 36.99 -14.04 19.00
CA VAL A 167 38.17 -13.84 19.87
C VAL A 167 38.47 -15.03 20.81
N LYS A 168 37.80 -16.18 20.68
CA LYS A 168 38.04 -17.37 21.54
C LYS A 168 38.78 -18.54 20.87
N GLN A 169 39.59 -18.27 19.85
CA GLN A 169 40.53 -19.26 19.32
C GLN A 169 41.89 -18.60 19.04
N ASN A 170 42.58 -18.22 20.12
CA ASN A 170 44.04 -18.11 20.15
C ASN A 170 44.53 -19.15 21.16
#